data_AF-A0A0L0GE08-F1
#
_entry.id   AF-A0A0L0GE08-F1
#
_cell.length_a   1.000
_cell.length_b   1.000
_cell.length_c   1.000
_cell.angle_alpha   90.00
_cell.angle_beta   90.00
_cell.angle_gamma   90.00
#
_symmetry.space_group_name_H-M   'P 1'
#
loop_
_entity.id
_entity.type
_entity.pdbx_description
1 polymer ?
#
loop_
_entity_poly.entity_id
_entity_poly.type
_entity_poly.pdbx_seq_one_letter_code
_entity_poly.pdbx_strand_id
1 'polypeptide(L)'
;CDVDEVQLSLKLYSSIILYRPSISSPTLGAPRQRLEQIMMHLRKLLASVSNHRAATSITRGFQTSTMSMAGQKTRLSRGQGRSGNDYGPLTDSPDWSYVENGEPAPITKAQQRRRLKANLHVHRIDSLLAEITSARK
;
A
#
# COMPACT_ATOMS: atom_id res chain seq x y z
N CYS A 1 -11.52 28.84 -6.87
CA CYS A 1 -11.83 28.70 -8.31
C CYS A 1 -13.17 29.36 -8.53
N ASP A 2 -13.14 30.60 -9.03
CA ASP A 2 -14.30 31.47 -9.09
C ASP A 2 -15.39 30.88 -9.98
N VAL A 3 -16.52 30.56 -9.35
CA VAL A 3 -17.71 30.00 -10.00
C VAL A 3 -18.23 30.96 -11.09
N ASP A 4 -17.93 32.25 -10.95
CA ASP A 4 -18.30 33.33 -11.87
C ASP A 4 -17.57 33.25 -13.22
N GLU A 5 -16.31 32.79 -13.24
CA GLU A 5 -15.52 32.67 -14.46
C GLU A 5 -16.00 31.50 -15.36
N VAL A 6 -16.50 30.43 -14.71
CA VAL A 6 -17.10 29.26 -15.37
C VAL A 6 -18.50 29.59 -15.90
N GLN A 7 -19.28 30.41 -15.17
CA GLN A 7 -20.58 30.92 -15.63
C GLN A 7 -20.44 31.82 -16.86
N LEU A 8 -19.43 32.71 -16.89
CA LEU A 8 -19.18 33.61 -18.01
C LEU A 8 -18.80 32.84 -19.29
N SER A 9 -17.93 31.83 -19.16
CA SER A 9 -17.47 31.01 -20.28
C SER A 9 -18.59 30.14 -20.88
N LEU A 10 -19.49 29.59 -20.06
CA LEU A 10 -20.67 28.86 -20.56
C LEU A 10 -21.68 29.76 -21.28
N LYS A 11 -21.86 31.01 -20.81
CA LYS A 11 -22.73 32.00 -21.49
C LYS A 11 -22.16 32.48 -22.82
N LEU A 12 -20.84 32.66 -22.91
CA LEU A 12 -20.17 32.95 -24.19
C LEU A 12 -20.27 31.76 -25.15
N TYR A 13 -20.14 30.53 -24.66
CA TYR A 13 -20.21 29.33 -25.47
C TYR A 13 -21.62 29.06 -26.03
N SER A 14 -22.69 29.28 -25.26
CA SER A 14 -24.07 29.16 -25.77
C SER A 14 -24.38 30.22 -26.84
N SER A 15 -23.82 31.42 -26.71
CA SER A 15 -23.98 32.51 -27.66
C SER A 15 -23.32 32.23 -29.02
N ILE A 16 -22.19 31.52 -29.00
CA ILE A 16 -21.45 31.12 -30.22
C ILE A 16 -22.13 29.93 -30.92
N ILE A 17 -22.65 28.95 -30.16
CA ILE A 17 -23.34 27.78 -30.74
C ILE A 17 -24.69 28.15 -31.36
N LEU A 18 -25.38 29.15 -30.80
CA LEU A 18 -26.67 29.62 -31.33
C LEU A 18 -26.54 30.63 -32.47
N TYR A 19 -25.31 30.99 -32.89
CA TYR A 19 -25.09 31.80 -34.07
C TYR A 19 -25.43 30.99 -35.34
N ARG A 20 -26.69 31.09 -35.76
CA ARG A 20 -27.18 30.54 -37.03
C ARG A 20 -26.97 31.59 -38.12
N PRO A 21 -26.03 31.40 -39.08
CA PRO A 21 -25.85 32.38 -40.14
C PRO A 21 -27.07 32.34 -41.05
N SER A 22 -27.73 33.49 -41.23
CA SER A 22 -28.77 33.66 -42.25
C SER A 22 -28.15 33.39 -43.62
N ILE A 23 -28.62 32.33 -44.29
CA ILE A 23 -28.16 31.94 -45.62
C ILE A 23 -28.82 32.90 -46.61
N SER A 24 -28.19 34.05 -46.82
CA SER A 24 -28.42 34.86 -48.02
C SER A 24 -27.11 35.47 -48.50
N SER A 25 -26.58 34.78 -49.50
CA SER A 25 -25.78 35.30 -50.63
C SER A 25 -24.28 34.97 -50.66
N PRO A 26 -23.76 34.68 -51.87
CA PRO A 26 -22.48 34.03 -52.09
C PRO A 26 -21.37 35.06 -52.28
N THR A 27 -20.15 34.75 -51.83
CA THR A 27 -18.85 35.09 -52.44
C THR A 27 -17.71 34.85 -51.42
N LEU A 28 -16.54 34.49 -51.94
CA LEU A 28 -15.24 34.29 -51.27
C LEU A 28 -15.02 32.98 -50.49
N GLY A 29 -14.46 32.00 -51.20
CA GLY A 29 -14.03 30.69 -50.71
C GLY A 29 -12.73 30.68 -49.90
N ALA A 30 -12.70 31.36 -48.75
CA ALA A 30 -11.57 31.29 -47.80
C ALA A 30 -11.87 31.22 -46.29
N PRO A 31 -13.13 31.24 -45.77
CA PRO A 31 -13.33 31.22 -44.30
C PRO A 31 -13.50 29.82 -43.68
N ARG A 32 -13.75 28.77 -44.47
CA ARG A 32 -14.05 27.43 -43.93
C ARG A 32 -12.84 26.71 -43.32
N GLN A 33 -11.67 26.77 -43.97
CA GLN A 33 -10.47 26.07 -43.51
C GLN A 33 -9.96 26.62 -42.17
N ARG A 34 -10.07 27.94 -41.97
CA ARG A 34 -9.61 28.61 -40.74
C ARG A 34 -10.51 28.27 -39.55
N LEU A 35 -11.82 28.20 -39.77
CA LEU A 35 -12.77 27.77 -38.74
C LEU A 35 -12.60 26.30 -38.38
N GLU A 36 -12.35 25.41 -39.36
CA GLU A 36 -12.05 24.00 -39.06
C GLU A 36 -10.76 23.83 -38.25
N GLN A 37 -9.71 24.62 -38.53
CA GLN A 37 -8.50 24.62 -37.73
C GLN A 37 -8.74 25.07 -36.29
N ILE A 38 -9.50 26.17 -36.09
CA ILE A 38 -9.86 26.67 -34.76
C ILE A 38 -10.69 25.63 -34.01
N MET A 39 -11.71 25.04 -34.65
CA MET A 39 -12.56 24.02 -34.06
C MET A 39 -11.78 22.73 -33.75
N MET A 40 -10.79 22.36 -34.57
CA MET A 40 -9.89 21.22 -34.29
C MET A 40 -9.01 21.48 -33.05
N HIS A 41 -8.45 22.68 -32.90
CA HIS A 41 -7.67 23.03 -31.72
C HIS A 41 -8.53 23.04 -30.45
N LEU A 42 -9.74 23.57 -30.51
CA LEU A 42 -10.69 23.54 -29.39
C LEU A 42 -11.09 22.10 -29.01
N ARG A 43 -11.34 21.22 -29.99
CA ARG A 43 -11.60 19.79 -29.73
C ARG A 43 -10.42 19.08 -29.05
N LYS A 44 -9.18 19.36 -29.47
CA LYS A 44 -7.96 18.81 -28.85
C LYS A 44 -7.79 19.29 -27.40
N LEU A 45 -8.08 20.56 -27.14
CA LEU A 45 -7.98 21.16 -25.81
C LEU A 45 -9.05 20.62 -24.86
N LEU A 46 -10.28 20.44 -25.34
CA LEU A 46 -11.36 19.77 -24.60
C LEU A 46 -11.05 18.29 -24.31
N ALA A 47 -10.47 17.56 -25.26
CA ALA A 47 -10.04 16.17 -25.05
C ALA A 47 -8.93 16.06 -23.99
N SER A 48 -8.01 17.02 -23.92
CA SER A 48 -6.99 17.12 -22.87
C SER A 48 -7.59 17.38 -21.49
N VAL A 49 -8.63 18.21 -21.39
CA VAL A 49 -9.30 18.51 -20.12
C VAL A 49 -10.17 17.33 -19.63
N SER A 50 -10.75 16.55 -20.55
CA SER A 50 -11.49 15.32 -20.21
C SER A 50 -10.62 14.24 -19.56
N ASN A 51 -9.29 14.25 -19.77
CA ASN A 51 -8.38 13.29 -19.15
C ASN A 51 -8.09 13.56 -17.67
N HIS A 52 -8.41 14.74 -17.13
CA HIS A 52 -8.30 15.02 -15.69
C HIS A 52 -9.56 14.66 -14.89
N ARG A 53 -10.63 14.24 -15.58
CA ARG A 53 -11.86 13.70 -14.98
C ARG A 53 -12.05 12.22 -15.25
N ALA A 54 -10.96 11.49 -15.50
CA ALA A 54 -10.94 10.09 -15.15
C ALA A 54 -11.10 10.03 -13.63
N ALA A 55 -12.34 9.78 -13.21
CA ALA A 55 -12.70 9.51 -11.83
C ALA A 55 -11.58 8.69 -11.20
N THR A 56 -11.04 9.18 -10.08
CA THR A 56 -10.46 8.30 -9.07
C THR A 56 -11.56 7.36 -8.60
N SER A 57 -11.90 6.38 -9.43
CA SER A 57 -12.57 5.18 -8.99
C SER A 57 -11.58 4.53 -8.04
N ILE A 58 -11.80 4.74 -6.74
CA ILE A 58 -11.14 3.95 -5.71
C ILE A 58 -11.73 2.55 -5.88
N THR A 59 -11.15 1.79 -6.80
CA THR A 59 -11.38 0.36 -6.88
C THR A 59 -10.83 -0.22 -5.59
N ARG A 60 -11.74 -0.65 -4.71
CA ARG A 60 -11.39 -1.42 -3.51
C ARG A 60 -10.93 -2.80 -3.95
N GLY A 61 -9.71 -2.89 -4.46
CA GLY A 61 -9.06 -4.14 -4.82
C GLY A 61 -8.55 -4.84 -3.57
N PHE A 62 -8.86 -6.13 -3.44
CA PHE A 62 -8.17 -6.96 -2.46
C PHE A 62 -6.75 -7.21 -2.98
N GLN A 63 -5.76 -6.84 -2.20
CA GLN A 63 -4.39 -7.30 -2.42
C GLN A 63 -4.37 -8.82 -2.36
N THR A 64 -3.85 -9.46 -3.41
CA THR A 64 -3.67 -10.92 -3.50
C THR A 64 -2.19 -11.32 -3.42
N SER A 65 -1.31 -10.35 -3.21
CA SER A 65 0.12 -10.58 -3.03
C SER A 65 0.37 -11.39 -1.76
N THR A 66 1.24 -12.38 -1.84
CA THR A 66 1.71 -13.11 -0.67
C THR A 66 2.55 -12.20 0.22
N MET A 67 2.45 -12.38 1.54
CA MET A 67 3.31 -11.66 2.49
C MET A 67 4.77 -12.04 2.23
N SER A 68 5.57 -11.09 1.75
CA SER A 68 7.02 -11.28 1.64
C SER A 68 7.64 -11.19 3.03
N MET A 69 8.32 -12.26 3.47
CA MET A 69 9.04 -12.30 4.74
C MET A 69 10.27 -11.39 4.68
N ALA A 70 10.06 -10.10 4.94
CA ALA A 70 11.13 -9.10 4.93
C ALA A 70 12.07 -9.28 6.14
N GLY A 71 13.36 -9.04 5.94
CA GLY A 71 14.35 -8.96 7.03
C GLY A 71 14.84 -10.29 7.61
N GLN A 72 14.34 -11.45 7.17
CA GLN A 72 14.77 -12.76 7.69
C GLN A 72 16.30 -12.97 7.56
N LYS A 73 16.88 -12.68 6.39
CA LYS A 73 18.33 -12.85 6.16
C LYS A 73 19.17 -12.03 7.14
N THR A 74 18.76 -10.77 7.37
CA THR A 74 19.43 -9.85 8.29
C THR A 74 19.27 -10.27 9.75
N ARG A 75 18.14 -10.86 10.14
CA ARG A 75 17.94 -11.40 11.49
C ARG A 75 18.84 -12.61 11.73
N LEU A 76 18.84 -13.56 10.80
CA LEU A 76 19.69 -14.75 10.87
C LEU A 76 21.19 -14.39 10.89
N SER A 77 21.62 -13.41 10.10
CA SER A 77 23.02 -12.95 10.12
C SER A 77 23.44 -12.32 11.45
N ARG A 78 22.48 -11.89 12.28
CA ARG A 78 22.70 -11.36 13.63
C ARG A 78 22.47 -12.40 14.73
N GLY A 79 22.30 -13.68 14.37
CA GLY A 79 22.02 -14.75 15.33
C GLY A 79 20.64 -14.65 16.00
N GLN A 80 19.68 -13.96 15.36
CA GLN A 80 18.31 -13.86 15.84
C GLN A 80 17.41 -14.93 15.21
N GLY A 81 16.21 -15.10 15.77
CA GLY A 81 15.18 -15.97 15.22
C GLY A 81 14.79 -15.62 13.78
N ARG A 82 14.25 -16.61 13.06
CA ARG A 82 13.77 -16.43 11.69
C ARG A 82 12.66 -15.38 11.65
N SER A 83 11.76 -15.46 12.62
CA SER A 83 10.72 -14.48 12.88
C SER A 83 10.99 -13.72 14.17
N GLY A 84 10.36 -12.54 14.32
CA GLY A 84 10.41 -11.79 15.58
C GLY A 84 9.74 -12.51 16.75
N ASN A 85 8.92 -13.52 16.47
CA ASN A 85 8.11 -14.22 17.47
C ASN A 85 8.68 -15.60 17.85
N ASP A 86 9.80 -16.04 17.25
CA ASP A 86 10.34 -17.39 17.48
C ASP A 86 10.87 -17.55 18.92
N TYR A 87 11.83 -16.71 19.31
CA TYR A 87 12.48 -16.70 20.61
C TYR A 87 13.09 -15.33 20.88
N GLY A 88 13.32 -15.01 22.15
CA GLY A 88 13.95 -13.77 22.58
C GLY A 88 13.00 -12.86 23.35
N PRO A 89 13.42 -11.61 23.65
CA PRO A 89 12.76 -10.77 24.64
C PRO A 89 11.29 -10.47 24.29
N LEU A 90 10.96 -10.36 23.01
CA LEU A 90 9.58 -10.11 22.57
C LEU A 90 8.61 -11.27 22.88
N THR A 91 9.11 -12.51 22.96
CA THR A 91 8.28 -13.71 23.15
C THR A 91 8.40 -14.31 24.56
N ASP A 92 9.55 -14.13 25.20
CA ASP A 92 9.89 -14.80 26.45
C ASP A 92 9.77 -13.88 27.67
N SER A 93 9.85 -12.55 27.48
CA SER A 93 9.61 -11.56 28.54
C SER A 93 8.13 -11.44 28.85
N PRO A 94 7.74 -11.18 30.13
CA PRO A 94 6.37 -10.82 30.45
C PRO A 94 6.03 -9.45 29.85
N ASP A 95 4.82 -9.32 29.30
CA ASP A 95 4.30 -8.08 28.71
C ASP A 95 3.93 -7.03 29.78
N TRP A 96 3.78 -7.44 31.05
CA TRP A 96 3.43 -6.57 32.18
C TRP A 96 3.94 -7.15 33.51
N SER A 97 3.98 -6.32 34.55
CA SER A 97 4.31 -6.70 35.92
C SER A 97 3.41 -5.97 36.92
N TYR A 98 3.29 -6.51 38.14
CA TYR A 98 2.56 -5.86 39.22
C TYR A 98 3.32 -4.63 39.72
N VAL A 99 2.62 -3.50 39.89
CA VAL A 99 3.22 -2.21 40.25
C VAL A 99 3.78 -2.20 41.68
N GLU A 100 3.11 -2.87 42.62
CA GLU A 100 3.42 -2.77 44.05
C GLU A 100 4.70 -3.52 44.44
N ASN A 101 4.96 -4.70 43.83
CA ASN A 101 6.08 -5.57 44.20
C ASN A 101 7.08 -5.82 43.05
N GLY A 102 6.78 -5.35 41.83
CA GLY A 102 7.56 -5.68 40.64
C GLY A 102 7.49 -7.15 40.22
N GLU A 103 6.56 -7.92 40.80
CA GLU A 103 6.38 -9.33 40.45
C GLU A 103 5.98 -9.47 38.98
N PRO A 104 6.63 -10.37 38.23
CA PRO A 104 6.32 -10.57 36.83
C PRO A 104 4.93 -11.18 36.66
N ALA A 105 4.29 -10.92 35.53
CA ALA A 105 3.02 -11.56 35.18
C ALA A 105 3.08 -13.09 35.34
N PRO A 106 1.97 -13.75 35.76
CA PRO A 106 1.89 -15.20 35.82
C PRO A 106 2.24 -15.87 34.49
N ILE A 107 2.98 -16.98 34.55
CA ILE A 107 3.46 -17.68 33.36
C ILE A 107 2.28 -18.29 32.59
N THR A 108 2.17 -17.94 31.30
CA THR A 108 1.12 -18.49 30.44
C THR A 108 1.35 -19.96 30.10
N LYS A 109 0.29 -20.71 29.79
CA LYS A 109 0.39 -22.11 29.33
C LYS A 109 1.30 -22.25 28.09
N ALA A 110 1.28 -21.27 27.19
CA ALA A 110 2.14 -21.29 26.01
C ALA A 110 3.62 -21.15 26.38
N GLN A 111 3.94 -20.25 27.31
CA GLN A 111 5.30 -20.07 27.80
C GLN A 111 5.78 -21.30 28.58
N GLN A 112 4.93 -21.92 29.40
CA GLN A 112 5.24 -23.20 30.07
C GLN A 112 5.59 -24.30 29.06
N ARG A 113 4.79 -24.46 27.99
CA ARG A 113 5.08 -25.43 26.92
C ARG A 113 6.41 -25.16 26.22
N ARG A 114 6.75 -23.89 25.95
CA ARG A 114 8.04 -23.51 25.33
C ARG A 114 9.21 -23.88 26.23
N ARG A 115 9.13 -23.56 27.53
CA ARG A 115 10.16 -23.90 28.53
C ARG A 115 10.33 -25.41 28.66
N LEU A 116 9.23 -26.16 28.75
CA LEU A 116 9.28 -27.62 28.81
C LEU A 116 9.96 -28.21 27.56
N LYS A 117 9.58 -27.75 26.37
CA LYS A 117 10.19 -28.20 25.12
C LYS A 117 11.70 -27.89 25.07
N ALA A 118 12.11 -26.71 25.53
CA ALA A 118 13.51 -26.34 25.63
C ALA A 118 14.27 -27.27 26.59
N ASN A 119 13.72 -27.53 27.78
CA ASN A 119 14.34 -28.43 28.76
C ASN A 119 14.48 -29.86 28.23
N LEU A 120 13.45 -30.40 27.57
CA LEU A 120 13.53 -31.72 26.93
C LEU A 120 14.63 -31.78 25.87
N HIS A 121 14.83 -30.69 25.14
CA HIS A 121 15.89 -30.62 24.13
C HIS A 121 17.28 -30.64 24.78
N VAL A 122 17.49 -29.85 25.84
CA VAL A 122 18.74 -29.83 26.62
C VAL A 122 19.04 -31.21 27.20
N HIS A 123 18.07 -31.83 27.88
CA HIS A 123 18.26 -33.18 28.44
C HIS A 123 18.64 -34.22 27.38
N ARG A 124 18.06 -34.10 26.17
CA ARG A 124 18.42 -35.00 25.08
C ARG A 124 19.85 -34.77 24.59
N ILE A 125 20.28 -33.51 24.47
CA ILE A 125 21.67 -33.18 24.12
C ILE A 125 22.63 -33.78 25.16
N ASP A 126 22.35 -33.59 26.44
CA ASP A 126 23.20 -34.09 27.53
C ASP A 126 23.31 -35.62 27.51
N SER A 127 22.19 -36.32 27.32
CA SER A 127 22.18 -37.79 27.18
C SER A 127 23.07 -38.25 26.02
N LEU A 128 22.93 -37.62 24.85
CA LEU A 128 23.72 -37.99 23.66
C LEU A 128 25.20 -37.68 23.85
N LEU A 129 25.55 -36.56 24.49
CA LEU A 129 26.94 -36.24 24.81
C LEU A 129 27.54 -37.24 25.82
N ALA A 130 26.76 -37.69 26.80
CA ALA A 130 27.21 -38.72 27.75
C ALA A 130 27.50 -40.05 27.03
N GLU A 131 26.65 -40.47 26.09
CA GLU A 131 26.87 -41.67 25.27
C GLU A 131 28.13 -41.55 24.39
N ILE A 132 28.34 -40.42 23.72
CA ILE A 132 29.52 -40.20 22.86
C ILE A 132 30.80 -40.18 23.69
N THR A 133 30.77 -39.52 24.85
CA THR A 133 31.95 -39.40 25.72
C THR A 133 32.32 -40.71 26.40
N SER A 134 31.34 -41.58 26.69
CA SER A 134 31.61 -42.92 27.21
C SER A 134 32.18 -43.84 26.13
N ALA A 135 31.67 -43.79 24.89
CA ALA A 135 32.16 -44.59 23.76
C ALA A 135 33.57 -44.19 23.27
N ARG A 136 34.00 -42.95 23.56
CA ARG A 136 35.33 -42.45 23.19
C ARG A 136 36.42 -42.86 24.17
N LYS A 137 36.07 -43.24 25.40
CA LYS A 137 37.00 -43.73 26.43
C LYS A 137 37.33 -45.20 26.20
#